data_AF-A0AAD0HT31-F1
#
_entry.id   AF-A0AAD0HT31-F1
#
_cell.length_a   1.000
_cell.length_b   1.000
_cell.length_c   1.000
_cell.angle_alpha   90.00
_cell.angle_beta   90.00
_cell.angle_gamma   90.00
#
_symmetry.space_group_name_H-M   'P 1'
#
loop_
_entity.id
_entity.type
_entity.pdbx_description
1 polymer ?
#
loop_
_entity_poly.entity_id
_entity_poly.type
_entity_poly.pdbx_seq_one_letter_code
_entity_poly.pdbx_strand_id
1 'polypeptide(L)'
;MKFHHIGICCKNIEKKINSIEKIHKIIEKTEIIYDPLQDANLCMLTLEDGTNLELVSGKVVEIFLKKKIDYYHICYEVANIEEELEKICSNGGVQISEVKPAILFNNRRVVFLKVDYGIIELLEEK
;
A
#
# COMPACT_ATOMS: atom_id res chain seq x y z
N MET A 1 0.68 1.13 16.10
CA MET A 1 0.31 0.77 14.72
C MET A 1 -1.21 0.79 14.59
N LYS A 2 -1.74 1.50 13.60
CA LYS A 2 -3.17 1.53 13.26
C LYS A 2 -3.33 1.05 11.83
N PHE A 3 -4.29 0.15 11.57
CA PHE A 3 -4.54 -0.30 10.21
C PHE A 3 -4.91 0.90 9.32
N HIS A 4 -4.25 1.02 8.17
CA HIS A 4 -4.48 2.12 7.24
C HIS A 4 -5.17 1.63 5.97
N HIS A 5 -4.59 0.68 5.24
CA HIS A 5 -5.15 0.20 3.97
C HIS A 5 -4.62 -1.19 3.57
N ILE A 6 -5.27 -1.81 2.59
CA ILE A 6 -4.79 -3.03 1.90
C ILE A 6 -4.24 -2.65 0.53
N GLY A 7 -3.01 -3.07 0.23
CA GLY A 7 -2.41 -2.91 -1.09
C GLY A 7 -2.86 -3.98 -2.07
N ILE A 8 -3.44 -3.55 -3.19
CA ILE A 8 -3.92 -4.40 -4.28
C ILE A 8 -3.15 -4.09 -5.55
N CYS A 9 -2.40 -5.05 -6.05
CA CYS A 9 -1.78 -4.89 -7.34
C CYS A 9 -2.78 -5.12 -8.49
N CYS A 10 -2.59 -4.38 -9.58
CA CYS A 10 -3.40 -4.52 -10.77
C CYS A 10 -2.62 -4.13 -12.04
N LYS A 11 -3.07 -4.63 -13.19
CA LYS A 11 -2.51 -4.23 -14.49
C LYS A 11 -3.04 -2.87 -14.96
N ASN A 12 -4.25 -2.51 -14.53
CA ASN A 12 -4.93 -1.29 -14.94
C ASN A 12 -5.91 -0.91 -13.82
N ILE A 13 -5.70 0.29 -13.26
CA ILE A 13 -6.45 0.79 -12.11
C ILE A 13 -7.93 0.95 -12.44
N GLU A 14 -8.27 1.60 -13.56
CA GLU A 14 -9.67 1.82 -13.98
C GLU A 14 -10.45 0.51 -14.10
N LYS A 15 -9.87 -0.51 -14.73
CA LYS A 15 -10.51 -1.84 -14.85
C LYS A 15 -10.70 -2.50 -13.48
N LYS A 16 -9.76 -2.31 -12.55
CA LYS A 16 -9.85 -2.86 -11.19
C LYS A 16 -10.93 -2.13 -10.38
N ILE A 17 -11.02 -0.80 -10.46
CA ILE A 17 -12.10 0.01 -9.86
C ILE A 17 -13.46 -0.51 -10.33
N ASN A 18 -13.67 -0.60 -11.66
CA ASN A 18 -14.91 -1.11 -12.24
C ASN A 18 -15.25 -2.54 -11.79
N SER A 19 -14.26 -3.34 -11.40
CA SER A 19 -14.49 -4.70 -10.90
C SER A 19 -14.89 -4.70 -9.42
N ILE A 20 -14.28 -3.82 -8.62
CA ILE A 20 -14.60 -3.62 -7.20
C ILE A 20 -16.01 -3.03 -7.05
N GLU A 21 -16.38 -2.03 -7.86
CA GLU A 21 -17.70 -1.37 -7.81
C GLU A 21 -18.87 -2.31 -8.10
N LYS A 22 -18.64 -3.43 -8.77
CA LYS A 22 -19.67 -4.45 -9.01
C LYS A 22 -20.04 -5.25 -7.76
N ILE A 23 -19.19 -5.22 -6.74
CA ILE A 23 -19.30 -6.05 -5.53
C ILE A 23 -19.43 -5.17 -4.29
N HIS A 24 -18.66 -4.09 -4.23
CA HIS A 24 -18.59 -3.16 -3.11
C HIS A 24 -19.02 -1.77 -3.53
N LYS A 25 -19.69 -1.06 -2.62
CA LYS A 25 -19.95 0.37 -2.78
C LYS A 25 -18.69 1.15 -2.37
N ILE A 26 -18.16 1.93 -3.30
CA ILE A 26 -17.06 2.87 -3.07
C ILE A 26 -17.67 4.23 -2.73
N ILE A 27 -17.30 4.80 -1.58
CA ILE A 27 -17.79 6.09 -1.12
C ILE A 27 -16.81 7.23 -1.42
N GLU A 28 -15.51 6.94 -1.51
CA GLU A 28 -14.49 7.91 -1.88
C GLU A 28 -13.44 7.27 -2.80
N LYS A 29 -12.90 8.07 -3.71
CA LYS A 29 -11.84 7.69 -4.65
C LYS A 29 -10.92 8.88 -4.88
N THR A 30 -9.61 8.69 -4.76
CA THR A 30 -8.63 9.71 -5.16
C THR A 30 -8.42 9.70 -6.67
N GLU A 31 -7.83 10.77 -7.21
CA GLU A 31 -7.29 10.74 -8.56
C GLU A 31 -6.24 9.62 -8.71
N ILE A 32 -6.08 9.14 -9.94
CA ILE A 32 -4.98 8.24 -10.29
C ILE A 32 -3.74 9.10 -10.47
N ILE A 33 -2.73 8.87 -9.63
CA ILE A 33 -1.48 9.61 -9.66
C ILE A 33 -0.32 8.70 -10.08
N TYR A 34 0.69 9.27 -10.72
CA TYR A 34 1.94 8.57 -11.02
C TYR A 34 3.01 8.93 -9.98
N ASP A 35 3.60 7.92 -9.34
CA ASP A 35 4.74 8.05 -8.44
C ASP A 35 6.03 7.68 -9.18
N PRO A 36 6.89 8.66 -9.55
CA PRO A 36 8.15 8.40 -10.25
C PRO A 36 9.19 7.72 -9.35
N LEU A 37 9.08 7.77 -8.02
CA LEU A 37 9.98 7.06 -7.09
C LEU A 37 9.66 5.57 -7.01
N GLN A 38 8.48 5.16 -7.48
CA GLN A 38 8.03 3.78 -7.51
C GLN A 38 7.80 3.25 -8.93
N ASP A 39 7.85 4.13 -9.94
CA ASP A 39 7.44 3.84 -11.32
C ASP A 39 6.06 3.13 -11.34
N ALA A 40 5.11 3.74 -10.63
CA ALA A 40 3.81 3.15 -10.37
C ALA A 40 2.70 4.19 -10.47
N ASN A 41 1.53 3.78 -10.96
CA ASN A 41 0.29 4.51 -10.78
C ASN A 41 -0.42 4.02 -9.54
N LEU A 42 -1.02 4.94 -8.79
CA LEU A 42 -1.63 4.71 -7.48
C LEU A 42 -3.02 5.34 -7.43
N CYS A 43 -3.95 4.71 -6.70
CA CYS A 43 -5.28 5.25 -6.42
C CYS A 43 -5.79 4.68 -5.09
N MET A 44 -6.28 5.54 -4.20
CA MET A 44 -6.92 5.11 -2.97
C MET A 44 -8.44 5.07 -3.14
N LEU A 45 -9.05 4.00 -2.64
CA LEU A 45 -10.49 3.81 -2.58
C LEU A 45 -10.92 3.64 -1.13
N THR A 46 -12.03 4.26 -0.75
CA THR A 46 -12.69 4.04 0.54
C THR A 46 -14.02 3.32 0.29
N LEU A 47 -14.20 2.14 0.88
CA LEU A 47 -15.43 1.37 0.82
C LEU A 47 -16.47 1.91 1.81
N GLU A 48 -17.74 1.53 1.66
CA GLU A 48 -18.84 1.97 2.53
C GLU A 48 -18.63 1.65 4.03
N ASP A 49 -17.89 0.60 4.35
CA ASP A 49 -17.55 0.24 5.74
C ASP A 49 -16.33 1.00 6.30
N GLY A 50 -15.74 1.90 5.50
CA GLY A 50 -14.53 2.65 5.85
C GLY A 50 -13.23 1.91 5.54
N THR A 51 -13.27 0.71 4.95
CA THR A 51 -12.07 -0.01 4.52
C THR A 51 -11.39 0.74 3.38
N ASN A 52 -10.08 0.99 3.52
CA ASN A 52 -9.28 1.60 2.46
C ASN A 52 -8.55 0.54 1.63
N LEU A 53 -8.62 0.68 0.32
CA LEU A 53 -7.89 -0.14 -0.65
C LEU A 53 -6.98 0.76 -1.49
N GLU A 54 -5.69 0.46 -1.50
CA GLU A 54 -4.74 1.12 -2.40
C GLU A 54 -4.56 0.25 -3.65
N LEU A 55 -4.90 0.81 -4.81
CA LEU A 55 -4.66 0.17 -6.11
C LEU A 55 -3.31 0.61 -6.65
N VAL A 56 -2.43 -0.37 -6.90
CA VAL A 56 -1.08 -0.14 -7.42
C VAL A 56 -0.93 -0.81 -8.77
N SER A 57 -0.46 -0.08 -9.77
CA SER A 57 -0.13 -0.64 -11.10
C SER A 57 1.20 -0.11 -11.61
N GLY A 58 1.94 -0.95 -12.32
CA GLY A 58 3.27 -0.59 -12.83
C GLY A 58 4.24 -1.74 -12.69
N LYS A 59 5.52 -1.46 -13.00
CA LYS A 59 6.57 -2.48 -12.97
C LYS A 59 6.82 -3.01 -11.56
N VAL A 60 6.66 -2.17 -10.55
CA VAL A 60 6.87 -2.51 -9.12
C VAL A 60 6.01 -3.69 -8.66
N VAL A 61 4.83 -3.89 -9.26
CA VAL A 61 3.93 -5.00 -8.91
C VAL A 61 3.89 -6.15 -9.91
N GLU A 62 4.68 -6.09 -10.98
CA GLU A 62 4.63 -7.09 -12.06
C GLU A 62 4.97 -8.51 -11.55
N ILE A 63 5.87 -8.61 -10.57
CA ILE A 63 6.25 -9.88 -9.97
C ILE A 63 5.11 -10.52 -9.17
N PHE A 64 4.29 -9.73 -8.46
CA PHE A 64 3.13 -10.21 -7.72
C PHE A 64 2.05 -10.71 -8.67
N LEU A 65 1.79 -9.94 -9.74
CA LEU A 65 0.85 -10.33 -10.78
C LEU A 65 1.25 -11.63 -11.49
N LYS A 66 2.55 -11.83 -11.78
CA LYS A 66 3.06 -13.11 -12.35
C LYS A 66 2.83 -14.30 -11.42
N LYS A 67 2.90 -14.06 -10.12
CA LYS A 67 2.63 -15.06 -9.07
C LYS A 67 1.15 -15.21 -8.71
N LYS A 68 0.25 -14.48 -9.39
CA LYS A 68 -1.20 -14.44 -9.09
C LYS A 68 -1.50 -14.01 -7.65
N ILE A 69 -0.70 -13.09 -7.12
CA ILE A 69 -0.93 -12.42 -5.84
C ILE A 69 -1.61 -11.09 -6.19
N ASP A 70 -2.84 -10.84 -5.71
CA ASP A 70 -3.53 -9.56 -5.87
C ASP A 70 -3.32 -8.68 -4.63
N TYR A 71 -3.76 -9.13 -3.45
CA TYR A 71 -3.45 -8.50 -2.16
C TYR A 71 -1.99 -8.78 -1.79
N TYR A 72 -1.16 -7.74 -1.74
CA TYR A 72 0.28 -7.93 -1.60
C TYR A 72 0.91 -7.28 -0.38
N HIS A 73 0.29 -6.24 0.20
CA HIS A 73 0.71 -5.68 1.49
C HIS A 73 -0.46 -5.21 2.34
N ILE A 74 -0.19 -5.05 3.63
CA ILE A 74 -1.06 -4.34 4.57
C ILE A 74 -0.28 -3.15 5.11
N CYS A 75 -0.87 -1.96 5.05
CA CYS A 75 -0.26 -0.75 5.56
C CYS A 75 -0.76 -0.42 6.97
N TYR A 76 0.17 -0.03 7.83
CA TYR A 76 -0.10 0.49 9.16
C TYR A 76 0.47 1.88 9.33
N GLU A 77 -0.35 2.75 9.88
CA GLU A 77 0.05 4.07 10.32
C GLU A 77 0.75 3.99 11.69
N VAL A 78 1.87 4.72 11.83
CA VAL A 78 2.73 4.74 13.03
C VAL A 78 3.21 6.15 13.36
N ALA A 79 3.38 6.45 14.65
CA ALA A 79 3.82 7.78 15.08
C ALA A 79 5.28 8.10 14.72
N ASN A 80 6.16 7.10 14.75
CA ASN A 80 7.58 7.25 14.39
C ASN A 80 8.03 6.02 13.59
N ILE A 81 8.47 6.24 12.36
CA ILE A 81 8.82 5.14 11.46
C ILE A 81 10.12 4.45 11.86
N GLU A 82 11.10 5.18 12.38
CA GLU A 82 12.39 4.63 12.82
C GLU A 82 12.22 3.70 14.03
N GLU A 83 11.47 4.12 15.04
CA GLU A 83 11.23 3.34 16.27
C GLU A 83 10.49 2.03 15.96
N GLU A 84 9.41 2.07 15.18
CA GLU A 84 8.66 0.87 14.85
C GLU A 84 9.42 -0.04 13.87
N LEU A 85 10.22 0.52 12.96
CA LEU A 85 11.13 -0.25 12.10
C LEU A 85 12.17 -1.02 12.93
N GLU A 86 12.86 -0.36 13.85
CA GLU A 86 13.86 -1.00 14.73
C GLU A 86 13.23 -2.13 15.55
N LYS A 87 12.06 -1.87 16.13
CA LYS A 87 11.30 -2.84 16.91
C LYS A 87 10.90 -4.06 16.08
N ILE A 88 10.35 -3.87 14.87
CA ILE A 88 9.94 -5.00 14.02
C ILE A 88 11.16 -5.81 13.57
N CYS A 89 12.24 -5.16 13.16
CA CYS A 89 13.49 -5.82 12.77
C CYS A 89 14.09 -6.63 13.93
N SER A 90 14.09 -6.07 15.14
CA SER A 90 14.54 -6.77 16.36
C SER A 90 13.68 -8.01 16.71
N ASN A 91 12.47 -8.10 16.18
CA ASN A 91 11.55 -9.23 16.34
C ASN A 91 11.47 -10.15 15.11
N GLY A 92 12.48 -10.10 14.23
CA GLY A 92 12.61 -11.03 13.09
C GLY A 92 11.98 -10.53 11.78
N GLY A 93 11.45 -9.31 11.75
CA GLY A 93 11.11 -8.65 10.49
C GLY A 93 12.35 -8.27 9.69
N VAL A 94 12.18 -8.13 8.37
CA VAL A 94 13.27 -7.73 7.47
C VAL A 94 12.83 -6.51 6.69
N GLN A 95 13.59 -5.41 6.80
CA GLN A 95 13.40 -4.25 5.94
C GLN A 95 13.70 -4.62 4.48
N ILE A 96 12.76 -4.36 3.57
CA ILE A 96 12.90 -4.69 2.15
C ILE A 96 12.84 -3.47 1.23
N SER A 97 12.68 -2.27 1.78
CA SER A 97 12.84 -0.98 1.08
C SER A 97 13.53 0.04 1.97
N GLU A 98 14.08 1.09 1.38
CA GLU A 98 14.49 2.29 2.12
C GLU A 98 13.27 3.06 2.64
N VAL A 99 13.47 3.90 3.65
CA VAL A 99 12.48 4.89 4.08
C VAL A 99 12.44 6.01 3.04
N LYS A 100 11.28 6.25 2.45
CA LYS A 100 11.12 7.27 1.38
C LYS A 100 9.77 7.97 1.44
N PRO A 101 9.64 9.20 0.90
CA PRO A 101 8.35 9.86 0.80
C PRO A 101 7.43 9.14 -0.20
N ALA A 102 6.13 9.11 0.10
CA ALA A 102 5.09 8.59 -0.79
C ALA A 102 4.14 9.70 -1.25
N ILE A 103 4.04 9.91 -2.56
CA ILE A 103 3.27 11.03 -3.14
C ILE A 103 1.77 10.90 -2.82
N LEU A 104 1.22 9.68 -2.87
CA LEU A 104 -0.20 9.43 -2.54
C LEU A 104 -0.56 9.88 -1.12
N PHE A 105 0.41 9.83 -0.22
CA PHE A 105 0.26 10.16 1.19
C PHE A 105 0.81 11.54 1.52
N ASN A 106 0.76 12.50 0.58
CA ASN A 106 1.27 13.87 0.78
C ASN A 106 2.76 13.89 1.21
N ASN A 107 3.58 13.03 0.61
CA ASN A 107 5.01 12.87 0.90
C ASN A 107 5.34 12.43 2.34
N ARG A 108 4.37 11.87 3.07
CA ARG A 108 4.64 11.13 4.31
C ARG A 108 5.61 9.99 4.04
N ARG A 109 6.38 9.63 5.07
CA ARG A 109 7.44 8.61 4.96
C ARG A 109 6.84 7.22 5.02
N VAL A 110 7.33 6.33 4.16
CA VAL A 110 6.94 4.91 4.12
C VAL A 110 8.14 3.99 4.09
N VAL A 111 7.96 2.76 4.60
CA VAL A 111 8.93 1.66 4.46
C VAL A 111 8.21 0.32 4.40
N PHE A 112 8.69 -0.57 3.54
CA PHE A 112 8.18 -1.94 3.42
C PHE A 112 9.06 -2.92 4.22
N LEU A 113 8.39 -3.82 4.93
CA LEU A 113 9.02 -4.90 5.66
C LEU A 113 8.41 -6.25 5.28
N LYS A 114 9.25 -7.28 5.20
CA LYS A 114 8.82 -8.67 5.18
C LYS A 114 8.73 -9.17 6.62
N VAL A 115 7.55 -9.68 6.99
CA VAL A 115 7.30 -10.40 8.24
C VAL A 115 6.85 -11.83 7.92
N ASP A 116 6.71 -12.68 8.94
CA ASP A 116 6.32 -14.08 8.78
C ASP A 116 4.95 -14.25 8.09
N TYR A 117 3.98 -13.40 8.41
CA TYR A 117 2.63 -13.45 7.84
C TYR A 117 2.43 -12.67 6.54
N GLY A 118 3.45 -11.98 6.02
CA GLY A 118 3.26 -11.21 4.79
C GLY A 118 4.27 -10.09 4.56
N ILE A 119 3.87 -9.13 3.72
CA ILE A 119 4.55 -7.85 3.58
C ILE A 119 3.68 -6.82 4.29
N ILE A 120 4.30 -6.00 5.12
CA ILE A 120 3.64 -4.84 5.71
C ILE A 120 4.35 -3.56 5.24
N GLU A 121 3.58 -2.50 5.16
CA GLU A 121 4.08 -1.14 4.97
C GLU A 121 3.87 -0.37 6.28
N LEU A 122 4.86 0.41 6.70
CA LEU A 122 4.68 1.44 7.69
C LEU A 122 4.52 2.77 6.99
N LEU A 123 3.56 3.57 7.45
CA LEU A 123 3.31 4.92 7.01
C LEU A 123 3.38 5.84 8.23
N GLU A 124 4.29 6.81 8.24
CA GLU A 124 4.41 7.71 9.38
C GLU A 124 3.23 8.68 9.46
N GLU A 125 2.66 8.89 10.65
CA GLU A 125 1.61 9.87 10.96
C GLU A 125 1.99 11.30 10.52
N LYS A 126 0.98 12.17 10.41
CA LYS A 126 1.18 13.58 10.03
C LYS A 126 1.77 14.42 11.15
#